data_AF-A0A8S3V8S7-F1
#
_entry.id   AF-A0A8S3V8S7-F1
#
_cell.length_a   1.000
_cell.length_b   1.000
_cell.length_c   1.000
_cell.angle_alpha   90.00
_cell.angle_beta   90.00
_cell.angle_gamma   90.00
#
_symmetry.space_group_name_H-M   'P 1'
#
loop_
_entity.id
_entity.type
_entity.pdbx_description
1 polymer ?
#
loop_
_entity_poly.entity_id
_entity_poly.type
_entity_poly.pdbx_seq_one_letter_code
_entity_poly.pdbx_strand_id
1 'polypeptide(L)'
;MLLSADMGFGKSTIVSNIVCADPMSIWYSIRQQVLVYHICRYDVISSSKPEVFIRNLAGAVVRDIPEIGNAILSDDMALDFLYGKCSIDPVACLEFSVLNKLKYKNDARKYLIIIDAIDECETSGGTDLVDLLYKKIPFFPDNFQFLITSRNIERLLYKFKELEHTDLQLYEQQNLQDIRLYLEKTKQMTNEEIVKFTKISGRNFLHVKLYLQYCKDLITAVCDVIPESLEKIYILNFERVFGKKGDLFEEFICIFEVLCSLQNSINENKLFNVAGLRSKEKEKHHVC
;
A
#
# COMPACT_ATOMS: atom_id res chain seq x y z
N MET A 1 10.22 -4.84 12.67
CA MET A 1 9.68 -6.00 11.95
C MET A 1 9.36 -5.60 10.51
N LEU A 2 9.75 -6.43 9.55
CA LEU A 2 9.27 -6.41 8.16
C LEU A 2 8.30 -7.58 7.96
N LEU A 3 7.11 -7.27 7.46
CA LEU A 3 6.05 -8.22 7.12
C LEU A 3 5.96 -8.34 5.61
N SER A 4 6.45 -9.44 5.05
CA SER A 4 6.50 -9.66 3.60
C SER A 4 5.50 -10.71 3.15
N ALA A 5 4.87 -10.51 1.99
CA ALA A 5 4.06 -11.50 1.27
C ALA A 5 3.58 -10.90 -0.06
N ASP A 6 3.03 -11.70 -0.96
CA ASP A 6 2.35 -11.17 -2.14
C ASP A 6 1.04 -10.42 -1.81
N MET A 7 0.48 -9.77 -2.83
CA MET A 7 -0.80 -9.09 -2.74
C MET A 7 -1.93 -10.08 -2.44
N GLY A 8 -2.83 -9.70 -1.52
CA GLY A 8 -3.96 -10.55 -1.12
C GLY A 8 -3.69 -11.50 0.05
N PHE A 9 -2.53 -11.40 0.71
CA PHE A 9 -2.20 -12.14 1.94
C PHE A 9 -2.54 -11.38 3.25
N GLY A 10 -3.28 -10.26 3.16
CA GLY A 10 -3.81 -9.58 4.35
C GLY A 10 -2.85 -8.71 5.15
N LYS A 11 -1.65 -8.37 4.62
CA LYS A 11 -0.69 -7.46 5.29
C LYS A 11 -1.33 -6.15 5.74
N SER A 12 -1.95 -5.42 4.82
CA SER A 12 -2.65 -4.16 5.11
C SER A 12 -3.89 -4.37 6.00
N THR A 13 -4.48 -5.58 6.00
CA THR A 13 -5.58 -5.93 6.93
C THR A 13 -5.07 -6.04 8.36
N ILE A 14 -3.91 -6.68 8.59
CA ILE A 14 -3.27 -6.73 9.91
C ILE A 14 -2.96 -5.31 10.39
N VAL A 15 -2.34 -4.49 9.53
CA VAL A 15 -2.05 -3.09 9.84
C VAL A 15 -3.32 -2.31 10.17
N SER A 16 -4.37 -2.44 9.36
CA SER A 16 -5.65 -1.76 9.61
C SER A 16 -6.30 -2.21 10.91
N ASN A 17 -6.22 -3.49 11.26
CA ASN A 17 -6.77 -4.00 12.53
C ASN A 17 -6.05 -3.39 13.74
N ILE A 18 -4.75 -3.12 13.63
CA ILE A 18 -3.99 -2.41 14.66
C ILE A 18 -4.38 -0.93 14.67
N VAL A 19 -4.29 -0.24 13.53
CA VAL A 19 -4.51 1.21 13.43
C VAL A 19 -5.94 1.62 13.76
N CYS A 20 -6.93 0.77 13.49
CA CYS A 20 -8.34 1.04 13.75
C CYS A 20 -8.86 0.34 15.01
N ALA A 21 -8.00 -0.26 15.84
CA ALA A 21 -8.42 -0.97 17.04
C ALA A 21 -9.18 -0.05 18.00
N ASP A 22 -10.40 -0.46 18.36
CA ASP A 22 -11.18 0.17 19.43
C ASP A 22 -10.77 -0.37 20.82
N PRO A 23 -11.16 0.28 21.93
CA PRO A 23 -10.77 -0.14 23.29
C PRO A 23 -11.14 -1.58 23.70
N MET A 24 -12.09 -2.23 23.03
CA MET A 24 -12.48 -3.62 23.31
C MET A 24 -11.67 -4.63 22.49
N SER A 25 -10.94 -4.17 21.46
CA SER A 25 -10.11 -5.02 20.61
C SER A 25 -8.85 -5.48 21.35
N ILE A 26 -8.47 -6.74 21.13
CA ILE A 26 -7.20 -7.30 21.62
C ILE A 26 -5.97 -6.53 21.09
N TRP A 27 -6.11 -5.82 19.97
CA TRP A 27 -5.07 -5.03 19.34
C TRP A 27 -4.90 -3.63 19.94
N TYR A 28 -5.77 -3.22 20.85
CA TYR A 28 -5.82 -1.85 21.39
C TYR A 28 -4.52 -1.45 22.12
N SER A 29 -3.89 -2.39 22.82
CA SER A 29 -2.62 -2.15 23.52
C SER A 29 -1.46 -1.81 22.56
N ILE A 30 -1.47 -2.40 21.36
CA ILE A 30 -0.50 -2.10 20.30
C ILE A 30 -0.87 -0.77 19.64
N ARG A 31 -2.16 -0.54 19.38
CA ARG A 31 -2.67 0.72 18.84
C ARG A 31 -2.25 1.94 19.66
N GLN A 32 -2.26 1.85 20.99
CA GLN A 32 -1.82 2.94 21.87
C GLN A 32 -0.34 3.32 21.71
N GLN A 33 0.47 2.44 21.12
CA GLN A 33 1.88 2.68 20.82
C GLN A 33 2.04 3.33 19.44
N VAL A 34 1.06 3.24 18.54
CA VAL A 34 1.16 3.78 17.17
C VAL A 34 1.30 5.30 17.21
N LEU A 35 2.47 5.78 16.77
CA LEU A 35 2.80 7.20 16.65
C LEU A 35 2.49 7.71 15.24
N VAL A 36 2.88 6.93 14.22
CA VAL A 36 2.70 7.28 12.81
C VAL A 36 2.20 6.06 12.05
N TYR A 37 1.27 6.29 11.14
CA TYR A 37 0.89 5.36 10.10
C TYR A 37 1.06 6.02 8.73
N HIS A 38 2.04 5.54 7.96
CA HIS A 38 2.34 6.01 6.61
C HIS A 38 1.93 4.93 5.60
N ILE A 39 1.16 5.31 4.59
CA ILE A 39 0.71 4.41 3.52
C ILE A 39 1.47 4.76 2.26
N CYS A 40 2.27 3.84 1.76
CA CYS A 40 2.88 3.93 0.45
C CYS A 40 1.86 3.56 -0.63
N ARG A 41 1.81 4.38 -1.68
CA ARG A 41 0.86 4.25 -2.78
C ARG A 41 1.53 4.62 -4.09
N TYR A 42 1.64 3.65 -4.99
CA TYR A 42 2.31 3.86 -6.27
C TYR A 42 1.64 4.96 -7.11
N ASP A 43 0.32 5.11 -6.98
CA ASP A 43 -0.50 6.09 -7.69
C ASP A 43 -0.51 7.48 -7.04
N VAL A 44 0.08 7.61 -5.85
CA VAL A 44 0.19 8.86 -5.10
C VAL A 44 1.66 9.19 -4.91
N ILE A 45 2.23 9.97 -5.84
CA ILE A 45 3.65 10.36 -5.84
C ILE A 45 4.09 10.98 -4.50
N SER A 46 3.22 11.73 -3.82
CA SER A 46 3.56 12.32 -2.52
C SER A 46 3.78 11.29 -1.42
N SER A 47 3.24 10.07 -1.54
CA SER A 47 3.45 9.00 -0.55
C SER A 47 4.86 8.42 -0.59
N SER A 48 5.54 8.47 -1.74
CA SER A 48 6.93 8.01 -1.90
C SER A 48 7.97 9.05 -1.55
N LYS A 49 7.55 10.29 -1.33
CA LYS A 49 8.43 11.41 -1.01
C LYS A 49 8.92 11.37 0.44
N PRO A 50 10.25 11.30 0.68
CA PRO A 50 10.81 11.31 2.02
C PRO A 50 10.36 12.51 2.86
N GLU A 51 10.28 13.71 2.26
CA GLU A 51 9.89 14.93 2.97
C GLU A 51 8.47 14.87 3.53
N VAL A 52 7.57 14.14 2.87
CA VAL A 52 6.18 13.97 3.35
C VAL A 52 6.16 13.07 4.57
N PHE A 53 6.87 11.95 4.53
CA PHE A 53 7.03 11.06 5.69
C PHE A 53 7.65 11.82 6.88
N ILE A 54 8.74 12.55 6.66
CA ILE A 54 9.45 13.28 7.73
C ILE A 54 8.54 14.33 8.38
N ARG A 55 7.81 15.12 7.58
CA ARG A 55 6.87 16.13 8.10
C ARG A 55 5.73 15.50 8.89
N ASN A 56 5.19 14.38 8.41
CA ASN A 56 4.15 13.65 9.13
C ASN A 56 4.67 13.08 10.46
N LEU A 57 5.90 12.54 10.46
CA LEU A 57 6.57 12.07 11.67
C LEU A 57 6.82 13.20 12.66
N ALA A 58 7.39 14.32 12.22
CA ALA A 58 7.61 15.49 13.06
C ALA A 58 6.29 16.01 13.65
N GLY A 59 5.24 16.11 12.84
CA GLY A 59 3.91 16.51 13.31
C GLY A 59 3.32 15.56 14.35
N ALA A 60 3.51 14.24 14.19
CA ALA A 60 3.09 13.25 15.18
C ALA A 60 3.89 13.36 16.48
N VAL A 61 5.21 13.53 16.41
CA VAL A 61 6.06 13.76 17.58
C VAL A 61 5.64 15.03 18.32
N VAL A 62 5.37 16.12 17.60
CA VAL A 62 4.91 17.38 18.20
C VAL A 62 3.61 17.20 18.98
N ARG A 63 2.66 16.44 18.42
CA ARG A 63 1.35 16.21 19.02
C ARG A 63 1.39 15.23 20.20
N ASP A 64 2.12 14.12 20.03
CA ASP A 64 1.99 12.96 20.92
C ASP A 64 3.15 12.83 21.92
N ILE A 65 4.21 13.64 21.76
CA ILE A 65 5.38 13.70 22.66
C ILE A 65 5.72 15.18 22.97
N PRO A 66 4.93 15.88 23.81
CA PRO A 66 5.01 17.34 23.95
C PRO A 66 6.40 17.88 24.34
N GLU A 67 7.15 17.15 25.16
CA GLU A 67 8.52 17.51 25.56
C GLU A 67 9.45 17.66 24.34
N ILE A 68 9.38 16.69 23.43
CA ILE A 68 10.18 16.69 22.19
C ILE A 68 9.55 17.66 21.20
N GLY A 69 8.23 17.71 21.12
CA GLY A 69 7.49 18.64 20.28
C GLY A 69 7.92 20.09 20.49
N ASN A 70 8.00 20.51 21.75
CA ASN A 70 8.47 21.85 22.10
C ASN A 70 9.92 22.10 21.67
N ALA A 71 10.80 21.09 21.76
CA ALA A 71 12.18 21.19 21.30
C ALA A 71 12.30 21.29 19.76
N ILE A 72 11.34 20.74 19.01
CA ILE A 72 11.27 20.92 17.56
C ILE A 72 10.76 22.32 17.22
N LEU A 73 9.69 22.78 17.90
CA LEU A 73 9.04 24.06 17.62
C LEU A 73 9.86 25.28 18.04
N SER A 74 10.82 25.12 18.95
CA SER A 74 11.73 26.19 19.40
C SER A 74 13.07 26.22 18.67
N ASP A 75 13.31 25.29 17.73
CA ASP A 75 14.55 25.18 16.97
C ASP A 75 14.34 25.70 15.54
N ASP A 76 14.79 26.92 15.28
CA ASP A 76 14.71 27.57 13.96
C ASP A 76 15.35 26.73 12.84
N MET A 77 16.42 25.99 13.15
CA MET A 77 17.07 25.12 12.17
C MET A 77 16.15 23.93 11.84
N ALA A 78 15.51 23.33 12.84
CA ALA A 78 14.54 22.26 12.62
C ALA A 78 13.37 22.74 11.73
N LEU A 79 12.84 23.94 12.01
CA LEU A 79 11.74 24.52 11.22
C LEU A 79 12.18 24.87 9.79
N ASP A 80 13.36 25.46 9.61
CA ASP A 80 13.92 25.77 8.28
C ASP A 80 14.11 24.50 7.44
N PHE A 81 14.60 23.41 8.04
CA PHE A 81 14.66 22.12 7.35
C PHE A 81 13.27 21.60 6.99
N LEU A 82 12.34 21.54 7.95
CA LEU A 82 11.00 21.01 7.71
C LEU A 82 10.27 21.74 6.59
N TYR A 83 10.31 23.08 6.57
CA TYR A 83 9.51 23.88 5.65
C TYR A 83 10.26 24.31 4.38
N GLY A 84 11.57 24.49 4.43
CA GLY A 84 12.36 25.04 3.32
C GLY A 84 13.26 24.05 2.59
N LYS A 85 13.86 23.08 3.30
CA LYS A 85 14.98 22.28 2.76
C LYS A 85 14.74 20.76 2.71
N CYS A 86 13.62 20.28 3.24
CA CYS A 86 13.39 18.84 3.44
C CYS A 86 13.43 18.01 2.15
N SER A 87 12.95 18.55 1.03
CA SER A 87 12.98 17.88 -0.27
C SER A 87 14.37 17.90 -0.93
N ILE A 88 15.24 18.83 -0.52
CA ILE A 88 16.61 18.96 -1.04
C ILE A 88 17.54 18.01 -0.29
N ASP A 89 17.42 17.98 1.04
CA ASP A 89 18.21 17.10 1.91
C ASP A 89 17.30 16.43 2.95
N PRO A 90 16.62 15.33 2.58
CA PRO A 90 15.74 14.61 3.50
C PRO A 90 16.51 13.93 4.64
N VAL A 91 17.78 13.60 4.42
CA VAL A 91 18.65 12.99 5.43
C VAL A 91 18.90 13.99 6.56
N ALA A 92 19.40 15.18 6.24
CA ALA A 92 19.60 16.24 7.21
C ALA A 92 18.27 16.70 7.82
N CYS A 93 17.20 16.77 7.01
CA CYS A 93 15.87 17.10 7.50
C CYS A 93 15.44 16.15 8.62
N LEU A 94 15.51 14.83 8.43
CA LEU A 94 15.13 13.87 9.47
C LEU A 94 16.03 13.96 10.71
N GLU A 95 17.33 14.18 10.52
CA GLU A 95 18.29 14.30 11.61
C GLU A 95 18.03 15.54 12.48
N PHE A 96 17.97 16.72 11.86
CA PHE A 96 17.80 17.97 12.56
C PHE A 96 16.38 18.17 13.06
N SER A 97 15.35 17.66 12.38
CA SER A 97 13.97 17.89 12.85
C SER A 97 13.47 16.84 13.84
N VAL A 98 13.96 15.60 13.79
CA VAL A 98 13.40 14.52 14.63
C VAL A 98 14.49 13.77 15.40
N LEU A 99 15.42 13.09 14.71
CA LEU A 99 16.30 12.10 15.36
C LEU A 99 17.17 12.70 16.47
N ASN A 100 17.78 13.86 16.22
CA ASN A 100 18.64 14.49 17.23
C ASN A 100 17.87 14.89 18.50
N LYS A 101 16.55 15.08 18.39
CA LYS A 101 15.68 15.42 19.52
C LYS A 101 15.22 14.16 20.25
N LEU A 102 15.01 13.07 19.51
CA LEU A 102 14.67 11.75 20.07
C LEU A 102 15.82 11.12 20.87
N LYS A 103 17.09 11.40 20.54
CA LYS A 103 18.27 10.81 21.21
C LYS A 103 18.28 10.96 22.74
N TYR A 104 17.68 12.02 23.26
CA TYR A 104 17.64 12.29 24.70
C TYR A 104 16.40 11.73 25.39
N LYS A 105 15.48 11.12 24.63
CA LYS A 105 14.27 10.53 25.17
C LYS A 105 14.59 9.13 25.70
N ASN A 106 14.66 9.03 27.01
CA ASN A 106 14.78 7.77 27.71
C ASN A 106 13.54 7.57 28.59
N ASP A 107 12.45 7.08 28.01
CA ASP A 107 11.30 6.61 28.77
C ASP A 107 10.97 5.15 28.41
N ALA A 108 10.23 4.50 29.30
CA ALA A 108 9.81 3.11 29.10
C ALA A 108 8.70 2.96 28.05
N ARG A 109 8.18 4.08 27.50
CA ARG A 109 7.06 4.07 26.57
C ARG A 109 7.55 3.67 25.19
N LYS A 110 6.90 2.67 24.59
CA LYS A 110 7.15 2.26 23.22
C LYS A 110 6.33 3.09 22.24
N TYR A 111 6.96 3.46 21.14
CA TYR A 111 6.37 4.15 20.00
C TYR A 111 6.50 3.26 18.77
N LEU A 112 5.41 3.08 18.03
CA LEU A 112 5.35 2.25 16.83
C LEU A 112 5.13 3.14 15.61
N ILE A 113 6.05 3.03 14.65
CA ILE A 113 5.96 3.67 13.34
C ILE A 113 5.58 2.58 12.34
N ILE A 114 4.42 2.73 11.71
CA ILE A 114 3.91 1.78 10.72
C ILE A 114 4.09 2.37 9.33
N ILE A 115 4.67 1.59 8.42
CA ILE A 115 4.86 1.94 7.02
C ILE A 115 4.30 0.79 6.15
N ASP A 116 3.11 1.00 5.61
CA ASP A 116 2.41 -0.02 4.83
C ASP A 116 2.75 0.10 3.33
N ALA A 117 3.02 -1.04 2.70
CA ALA A 117 3.33 -1.21 1.28
C ALA A 117 4.59 -0.46 0.80
N ILE A 118 5.71 -0.54 1.55
CA ILE A 118 6.95 0.22 1.25
C ILE A 118 7.50 -0.04 -0.16
N ASP A 119 7.20 -1.19 -0.77
CA ASP A 119 7.57 -1.49 -2.16
C ASP A 119 6.89 -0.60 -3.19
N GLU A 120 5.76 0.03 -2.85
CA GLU A 120 5.08 1.02 -3.68
C GLU A 120 5.75 2.40 -3.63
N CYS A 121 6.74 2.59 -2.75
CA CYS A 121 7.50 3.82 -2.61
C CYS A 121 8.88 3.77 -3.28
N GLU A 122 9.27 2.65 -3.91
CA GLU A 122 10.53 2.58 -4.66
C GLU A 122 10.44 3.45 -5.93
N THR A 123 11.43 4.32 -6.12
CA THR A 123 11.52 5.14 -7.33
C THR A 123 12.85 4.91 -8.05
N SER A 124 12.87 5.15 -9.36
CA SER A 124 14.04 4.93 -10.22
C SER A 124 15.08 6.06 -10.17
N GLY A 125 14.94 7.04 -9.26
CA GLY A 125 15.92 8.13 -9.12
C GLY A 125 15.83 8.93 -7.81
N GLY A 126 16.99 9.37 -7.31
CA GLY A 126 17.13 10.14 -6.06
C GLY A 126 17.25 9.29 -4.80
N THR A 127 17.28 9.92 -3.62
CA THR A 127 17.08 9.20 -2.35
C THR A 127 15.59 9.05 -2.14
N ASP A 128 15.06 7.86 -2.39
CA ASP A 128 13.65 7.54 -2.12
C ASP A 128 13.39 7.29 -0.62
N LEU A 129 12.13 7.09 -0.25
CA LEU A 129 11.77 6.81 1.13
C LEU A 129 12.45 5.53 1.65
N VAL A 130 12.62 4.52 0.79
CA VAL A 130 13.27 3.26 1.15
C VAL A 130 14.73 3.48 1.54
N ASP A 131 15.46 4.26 0.75
CA ASP A 131 16.87 4.61 1.01
C ASP A 131 17.03 5.47 2.27
N LEU A 132 16.13 6.42 2.50
CA LEU A 132 16.13 7.21 3.74
C LEU A 132 15.95 6.28 4.95
N LEU A 133 14.92 5.43 4.94
CA LEU A 133 14.59 4.53 6.05
C LEU A 133 15.70 3.53 6.30
N TYR A 134 16.23 2.89 5.25
CA TYR A 134 17.36 1.98 5.36
C TYR A 134 18.55 2.62 6.09
N LYS A 135 18.89 3.86 5.74
CA LYS A 135 20.01 4.58 6.34
C LYS A 135 19.72 5.08 7.76
N LYS A 136 18.46 5.30 8.13
CA LYS A 136 18.09 6.07 9.33
C LYS A 136 17.38 5.31 10.42
N ILE A 137 16.72 4.19 10.12
CA ILE A 137 16.11 3.31 11.14
C ILE A 137 17.11 2.93 12.26
N PRO A 138 18.38 2.56 11.98
CA PRO A 138 19.34 2.21 13.04
C PRO A 138 19.68 3.35 14.01
N PHE A 139 19.31 4.60 13.70
CA PHE A 139 19.59 5.77 14.53
C PHE A 139 18.39 6.21 15.37
N PHE A 140 17.24 5.54 15.24
CA PHE A 140 16.12 5.74 16.16
C PHE A 140 16.45 5.12 17.54
N PRO A 141 16.00 5.73 18.65
CA PRO A 141 16.15 5.11 19.95
C PRO A 141 15.37 3.78 20.06
N ASP A 142 15.81 2.87 20.94
CA ASP A 142 15.25 1.52 21.07
C ASP A 142 13.75 1.47 21.40
N ASN A 143 13.21 2.53 22.02
CA ASN A 143 11.79 2.61 22.31
C ASN A 143 10.94 2.99 21.08
N PHE A 144 11.54 3.30 19.93
CA PHE A 144 10.87 3.51 18.65
C PHE A 144 11.02 2.27 17.76
N GLN A 145 9.90 1.60 17.54
CA GLN A 145 9.80 0.35 16.79
C GLN A 145 9.18 0.60 15.43
N PHE A 146 9.56 -0.22 14.45
CA PHE A 146 9.05 -0.15 13.08
C PHE A 146 8.26 -1.41 12.73
N LEU A 147 7.07 -1.24 12.17
CA LEU A 147 6.33 -2.27 11.46
C LEU A 147 6.21 -1.85 10.00
N ILE A 148 6.95 -2.53 9.13
CA ILE A 148 6.97 -2.24 7.70
C ILE A 148 6.30 -3.40 6.98
N THR A 149 5.45 -3.13 5.98
CA THR A 149 4.92 -4.20 5.12
C THR A 149 5.43 -4.04 3.69
N SER A 150 5.69 -5.15 3.01
CA SER A 150 6.13 -5.15 1.62
C SER A 150 5.70 -6.40 0.86
N ARG A 151 5.83 -6.38 -0.47
CA ARG A 151 6.01 -7.61 -1.24
C ARG A 151 7.31 -8.34 -0.90
N ASN A 152 7.39 -9.62 -1.26
CA ASN A 152 8.59 -10.43 -1.10
C ASN A 152 9.63 -10.06 -2.19
N ILE A 153 10.29 -8.92 -2.00
CA ILE A 153 11.26 -8.36 -2.94
C ILE A 153 12.65 -8.45 -2.31
N GLU A 154 13.55 -9.18 -2.95
CA GLU A 154 14.89 -9.50 -2.44
C GLU A 154 15.69 -8.26 -2.02
N ARG A 155 15.61 -7.17 -2.80
CA ARG A 155 16.24 -5.89 -2.48
C ARG A 155 15.75 -5.29 -1.15
N LEU A 156 14.45 -5.37 -0.88
CA LEU A 156 13.85 -4.84 0.35
C LEU A 156 14.20 -5.72 1.55
N LEU A 157 14.18 -7.05 1.37
CA LEU A 157 14.65 -7.99 2.39
C LEU A 157 16.11 -7.69 2.77
N TYR A 158 16.96 -7.44 1.77
CA TYR A 158 18.35 -7.09 1.99
C TYR A 158 18.51 -5.76 2.75
N LYS A 159 17.81 -4.69 2.31
CA LYS A 159 17.88 -3.37 2.98
C LYS A 159 17.41 -3.47 4.43
N PHE A 160 16.31 -4.15 4.68
CA PHE A 160 15.73 -4.23 6.03
C PHE A 160 16.16 -5.48 6.81
N LYS A 161 17.27 -6.13 6.45
CA LYS A 161 17.76 -7.38 7.06
C LYS A 161 17.94 -7.33 8.59
N GLU A 162 18.18 -6.15 9.15
CA GLU A 162 18.35 -5.93 10.60
C GLU A 162 17.02 -5.93 11.36
N LEU A 163 15.89 -5.79 10.67
CA LEU A 163 14.56 -5.97 11.27
C LEU A 163 14.23 -7.46 11.37
N GLU A 164 13.44 -7.85 12.37
CA GLU A 164 12.80 -9.17 12.36
C GLU A 164 11.94 -9.34 11.10
N HIS A 165 12.11 -10.46 10.38
CA HIS A 165 11.39 -10.75 9.14
C HIS A 165 10.33 -11.81 9.36
N THR A 166 9.10 -11.51 8.94
CA THR A 166 7.99 -12.45 8.95
C THR A 166 7.40 -12.54 7.55
N ASP A 167 7.57 -13.69 6.90
CA ASP A 167 6.92 -13.99 5.63
C ASP A 167 5.54 -14.61 5.89
N LEU A 168 4.46 -13.89 5.53
CA LEU A 168 3.10 -14.42 5.74
C LEU A 168 2.77 -15.58 4.81
N GLN A 169 3.52 -15.77 3.71
CA GLN A 169 3.34 -16.94 2.85
C GLN A 169 3.68 -18.23 3.59
N LEU A 170 4.46 -18.17 4.69
CA LEU A 170 4.72 -19.35 5.52
C LEU A 170 3.49 -19.81 6.33
N TYR A 171 2.43 -19.00 6.43
CA TYR A 171 1.16 -19.31 7.13
C TYR A 171 0.05 -19.75 6.16
N GLU A 172 0.44 -20.31 5.02
CA GLU A 172 -0.42 -20.75 3.93
C GLU A 172 -1.59 -21.67 4.37
N GLN A 173 -1.40 -22.51 5.39
CA GLN A 173 -2.46 -23.41 5.87
C GLN A 173 -3.51 -22.67 6.70
N GLN A 174 -3.13 -21.70 7.53
CA GLN A 174 -4.09 -20.86 8.25
C GLN A 174 -4.91 -20.02 7.26
N ASN A 175 -4.28 -19.49 6.21
CA ASN A 175 -4.98 -18.70 5.19
C ASN A 175 -6.09 -19.49 4.46
N LEU A 176 -5.89 -20.79 4.20
CA LEU A 176 -6.96 -21.63 3.65
C LEU A 176 -8.19 -21.70 4.57
N GLN A 177 -7.94 -21.87 5.86
CA GLN A 177 -9.00 -21.97 6.85
C GLN A 177 -9.75 -20.64 6.97
N ASP A 178 -9.03 -19.52 6.96
CA ASP A 178 -9.62 -18.19 7.00
C ASP A 178 -10.47 -17.90 5.75
N ILE A 179 -10.00 -18.26 4.55
CA ILE A 179 -10.77 -18.12 3.31
C ILE A 179 -12.06 -18.93 3.38
N ARG A 180 -11.96 -20.18 3.84
CA ARG A 180 -13.14 -21.04 3.99
C ARG A 180 -14.14 -20.43 4.96
N LEU A 181 -13.70 -19.99 6.15
CA LEU A 181 -14.56 -19.35 7.14
C LEU A 181 -15.20 -18.06 6.61
N TYR A 182 -14.45 -17.28 5.84
CA TYR A 182 -14.96 -16.07 5.20
C TYR A 182 -16.06 -16.40 4.18
N LEU A 183 -15.83 -17.39 3.32
CA LEU A 183 -16.81 -17.85 2.33
C LEU A 183 -18.07 -18.43 2.97
N GLU A 184 -17.94 -19.23 4.03
CA GLU A 184 -19.08 -19.77 4.78
C GLU A 184 -19.95 -18.65 5.36
N LYS A 185 -19.33 -17.53 5.79
CA LYS A 185 -20.04 -16.35 6.31
C LYS A 185 -20.76 -15.55 5.23
N THR A 186 -20.33 -15.59 3.96
CA THR A 186 -20.97 -14.79 2.91
C THR A 186 -22.33 -15.35 2.51
N LYS A 187 -22.59 -16.64 2.76
CA LYS A 187 -23.82 -17.37 2.38
C LYS A 187 -24.18 -17.26 0.89
N GLN A 188 -23.18 -16.99 0.04
CA GLN A 188 -23.35 -16.83 -1.41
C GLN A 188 -22.99 -18.08 -2.22
N MET A 189 -22.40 -19.08 -1.57
CA MET A 189 -21.90 -20.30 -2.22
C MET A 189 -22.32 -21.53 -1.39
N THR A 190 -22.53 -22.64 -2.09
CA THR A 190 -22.73 -23.96 -1.48
C THR A 190 -21.43 -24.49 -0.89
N ASN A 191 -21.51 -25.45 0.04
CA ASN A 191 -20.31 -26.05 0.64
C ASN A 191 -19.36 -26.67 -0.41
N GLU A 192 -19.90 -27.25 -1.48
CA GLU A 192 -19.10 -27.83 -2.56
C GLU A 192 -18.31 -26.76 -3.33
N GLU A 193 -18.96 -25.64 -3.66
CA GLU A 193 -18.33 -24.49 -4.30
C GLU A 193 -17.28 -23.84 -3.40
N ILE A 194 -17.53 -23.75 -2.09
CA ILE A 194 -16.55 -23.25 -1.11
C ILE A 194 -15.31 -24.13 -1.09
N VAL A 195 -15.46 -25.46 -1.03
CA VAL A 195 -14.32 -26.38 -1.05
C VAL A 195 -13.54 -26.27 -2.36
N LYS A 196 -14.24 -26.18 -3.49
CA LYS A 196 -13.61 -25.99 -4.80
C LYS A 196 -12.85 -24.65 -4.87
N PHE A 197 -13.49 -23.55 -4.47
CA PHE A 197 -12.89 -22.23 -4.57
C PHE A 197 -11.74 -22.02 -3.59
N THR A 198 -11.82 -22.59 -2.40
CA THR A 198 -10.72 -22.54 -1.42
C THR A 198 -9.44 -23.17 -1.99
N LYS A 199 -9.57 -24.25 -2.78
CA LYS A 199 -8.43 -24.86 -3.49
C LYS A 199 -7.92 -23.99 -4.64
N ILE A 200 -8.84 -23.48 -5.47
CA ILE A 200 -8.51 -22.70 -6.68
C ILE A 200 -7.94 -21.32 -6.35
N SER A 201 -8.44 -20.68 -5.29
CA SER A 201 -8.04 -19.32 -4.91
C SER A 201 -6.56 -19.18 -4.55
N GLY A 202 -5.84 -20.31 -4.44
CA GLY A 202 -4.39 -20.31 -4.21
C GLY A 202 -4.04 -19.58 -2.91
N ARG A 203 -4.95 -19.60 -1.93
CA ARG A 203 -4.79 -18.93 -0.62
C ARG A 203 -4.77 -17.41 -0.70
N ASN A 204 -5.20 -16.85 -1.83
CA ASN A 204 -5.22 -15.42 -2.06
C ASN A 204 -6.61 -14.83 -1.76
N PHE A 205 -6.73 -14.09 -0.66
CA PHE A 205 -7.99 -13.46 -0.27
C PHE A 205 -8.49 -12.42 -1.27
N LEU A 206 -7.59 -11.79 -2.04
CA LEU A 206 -8.00 -10.85 -3.07
C LEU A 206 -8.71 -11.56 -4.22
N HIS A 207 -8.22 -12.74 -4.63
CA HIS A 207 -8.91 -13.58 -5.61
C HIS A 207 -10.35 -13.84 -5.13
N VAL A 208 -10.51 -14.28 -3.89
CA VAL A 208 -11.82 -14.54 -3.28
C VAL A 208 -12.72 -13.31 -3.30
N LYS A 209 -12.22 -12.16 -2.85
CA LYS A 209 -12.99 -10.92 -2.78
C LYS A 209 -13.41 -10.42 -4.16
N LEU A 210 -12.51 -10.42 -5.13
CA LEU A 210 -12.83 -9.95 -6.49
C LEU A 210 -13.83 -10.87 -7.19
N TYR A 211 -13.76 -12.18 -6.97
CA TYR A 211 -14.76 -13.10 -7.51
C TYR A 211 -16.15 -12.83 -6.94
N LEU A 212 -16.28 -12.72 -5.61
CA LEU A 212 -17.57 -12.43 -5.00
C LEU A 212 -18.12 -11.07 -5.44
N GLN A 213 -17.26 -10.06 -5.63
CA GLN A 213 -17.66 -8.78 -6.18
C GLN A 213 -18.13 -8.91 -7.63
N TYR A 214 -17.39 -9.63 -8.46
CA TYR A 214 -17.77 -9.92 -9.84
C TYR A 214 -19.15 -10.60 -9.91
N CYS A 215 -19.41 -11.60 -9.07
CA CYS A 215 -20.72 -12.26 -9.02
C CYS A 215 -21.84 -11.33 -8.57
N LYS A 216 -21.58 -10.36 -7.66
CA LYS A 216 -22.57 -9.35 -7.27
C LYS A 216 -22.89 -8.37 -8.38
N ASP A 217 -21.89 -8.00 -9.17
CA ASP A 217 -22.03 -7.03 -10.26
C ASP A 217 -22.73 -7.65 -11.48
N LEU A 218 -22.77 -8.98 -11.58
CA LEU A 218 -23.66 -9.69 -12.49
C LEU A 218 -25.10 -9.62 -11.98
N ILE A 219 -25.95 -8.85 -12.68
CA ILE A 219 -27.40 -8.76 -12.40
C ILE A 219 -28.08 -10.15 -12.50
N THR A 220 -27.46 -11.08 -13.23
CA THR A 220 -27.90 -12.47 -13.36
C THR A 220 -27.48 -13.30 -12.16
N ALA A 221 -28.44 -13.99 -11.54
CA ALA A 221 -28.32 -14.79 -10.32
C ALA A 221 -27.36 -16.00 -10.38
N VAL A 222 -26.56 -16.15 -11.43
CA VAL A 222 -25.77 -17.37 -11.64
C VAL A 222 -24.33 -17.01 -12.02
N CYS A 223 -23.42 -17.32 -11.09
CA CYS A 223 -21.98 -17.21 -11.25
C CYS A 223 -21.42 -18.63 -11.45
N ASP A 224 -21.67 -19.21 -12.63
CA ASP A 224 -21.43 -20.65 -12.87
C ASP A 224 -19.95 -21.05 -12.91
N VAL A 225 -19.06 -20.08 -13.20
CA VAL A 225 -17.65 -20.36 -13.45
C VAL A 225 -16.77 -19.62 -12.44
N ILE A 226 -16.24 -20.37 -11.49
CA ILE A 226 -15.17 -19.93 -10.59
C ILE A 226 -13.87 -19.83 -11.40
N PRO A 227 -13.27 -18.64 -11.56
CA PRO A 227 -12.04 -18.45 -12.33
C PRO A 227 -10.84 -19.11 -11.65
N GLU A 228 -9.92 -19.62 -12.46
CA GLU A 228 -8.75 -20.35 -11.95
C GLU A 228 -7.67 -19.44 -11.35
N SER A 229 -7.70 -18.14 -11.66
CA SER A 229 -6.71 -17.17 -11.22
C SER A 229 -7.28 -15.75 -11.11
N LEU A 230 -6.54 -14.89 -10.41
CA LEU A 230 -6.80 -13.44 -10.33
C LEU A 230 -6.81 -12.81 -11.73
N GLU A 231 -5.88 -13.19 -12.59
CA GLU A 231 -5.79 -12.75 -13.98
C GLU A 231 -7.07 -13.08 -14.76
N LYS A 232 -7.61 -14.28 -14.56
CA LYS A 232 -8.85 -14.68 -15.24
C LYS A 232 -10.05 -13.84 -14.81
N ILE A 233 -10.09 -13.37 -13.55
CA ILE A 233 -11.12 -12.41 -13.11
C ILE A 233 -10.98 -11.06 -13.82
N TYR A 234 -9.76 -10.55 -13.98
CA TYR A 234 -9.54 -9.31 -14.73
C TYR A 234 -10.00 -9.45 -16.17
N ILE A 235 -9.66 -10.56 -16.84
CA ILE A 235 -10.12 -10.86 -18.20
C ILE A 235 -11.65 -10.92 -18.26
N LEU A 236 -12.30 -11.62 -17.34
CA LEU A 236 -13.78 -11.69 -17.31
C LEU A 236 -14.43 -10.34 -17.10
N ASN A 237 -13.88 -9.51 -16.20
CA ASN A 237 -14.35 -8.14 -16.02
C ASN A 237 -14.14 -7.27 -17.26
N PHE A 238 -12.99 -7.43 -17.92
CA PHE A 238 -12.68 -6.73 -19.15
C PHE A 238 -13.65 -7.13 -20.27
N GLU A 239 -13.85 -8.43 -20.51
CA GLU A 239 -14.83 -8.96 -21.48
C GLU A 239 -16.26 -8.51 -21.15
N ARG A 240 -16.61 -8.39 -19.87
CA ARG A 240 -17.93 -7.91 -19.43
C ARG A 240 -18.15 -6.44 -19.79
N VAL A 241 -17.13 -5.59 -19.67
CA VAL A 241 -17.21 -4.15 -19.94
C VAL A 241 -17.07 -3.84 -21.43
N PHE A 242 -16.15 -4.51 -22.13
CA PHE A 242 -15.77 -4.18 -23.52
C PHE A 242 -16.21 -5.21 -24.56
N GLY A 243 -16.86 -6.29 -24.14
CA GLY A 243 -17.29 -7.39 -25.02
C GLY A 243 -16.19 -8.41 -25.32
N LYS A 244 -16.57 -9.66 -25.59
CA LYS A 244 -15.64 -10.80 -25.81
C LYS A 244 -14.71 -10.66 -27.00
N LYS A 245 -15.14 -9.94 -28.03
CA LYS A 245 -14.33 -9.74 -29.24
C LYS A 245 -13.39 -8.54 -29.12
N GLY A 246 -13.53 -7.73 -28.07
CA GLY A 246 -12.78 -6.49 -27.94
C GLY A 246 -13.12 -5.47 -29.04
N ASP A 247 -14.25 -5.62 -29.76
CA ASP A 247 -14.64 -4.71 -30.85
C ASP A 247 -14.73 -3.24 -30.38
N LEU A 248 -15.08 -3.02 -29.10
CA LEU A 248 -15.09 -1.69 -28.44
C LEU A 248 -13.69 -1.19 -28.01
N PHE A 249 -12.69 -2.06 -28.10
CA PHE A 249 -11.34 -1.86 -27.57
C PHE A 249 -10.26 -1.88 -28.66
N GLU A 250 -10.51 -2.47 -29.83
CA GLU A 250 -9.57 -2.52 -30.95
C GLU A 250 -9.01 -1.14 -31.31
N GLU A 251 -9.87 -0.11 -31.32
CA GLU A 251 -9.47 1.28 -31.60
C GLU A 251 -8.51 1.87 -30.56
N PHE A 252 -8.48 1.32 -29.35
CA PHE A 252 -7.65 1.79 -28.24
C PHE A 252 -6.41 0.94 -27.99
N ILE A 253 -6.24 -0.21 -28.65
CA ILE A 253 -5.05 -1.08 -28.49
C ILE A 253 -3.76 -0.30 -28.74
N CYS A 254 -3.72 0.50 -29.81
CA CYS A 254 -2.55 1.33 -30.13
C CYS A 254 -2.22 2.33 -29.00
N ILE A 255 -3.24 2.86 -28.32
CA ILE A 255 -3.05 3.76 -27.17
C ILE A 255 -2.45 3.00 -25.99
N PHE A 256 -2.94 1.80 -25.69
CA PHE A 256 -2.41 0.98 -24.60
C PHE A 256 -0.99 0.49 -24.88
N GLU A 257 -0.65 0.11 -26.11
CA GLU A 257 0.73 -0.25 -26.49
C GLU A 257 1.70 0.91 -26.31
N VAL A 258 1.26 2.12 -26.68
CA VAL A 258 2.01 3.35 -26.41
C VAL A 258 2.13 3.55 -24.90
N LEU A 259 1.04 3.47 -24.13
CA LEU A 259 1.07 3.65 -22.67
C LEU A 259 1.96 2.63 -21.95
N CYS A 260 1.88 1.36 -22.33
CA CYS A 260 2.69 0.26 -21.77
C CYS A 260 4.17 0.37 -22.14
N SER A 261 4.51 1.03 -23.24
CA SER A 261 5.91 1.25 -23.64
C SER A 261 6.54 2.50 -23.02
N LEU A 262 5.76 3.32 -22.31
CA LEU A 262 6.23 4.58 -21.73
C LEU A 262 6.56 4.43 -20.25
N GLN A 263 7.74 4.91 -19.88
CA GLN A 263 8.16 5.01 -18.47
C GLN A 263 7.56 6.24 -17.76
N ASN A 264 6.83 7.13 -18.45
CA ASN A 264 6.27 8.38 -17.93
C ASN A 264 4.88 8.67 -18.55
N SER A 265 4.06 9.48 -17.86
CA SER A 265 2.73 9.86 -18.36
C SER A 265 2.80 10.70 -19.64
N ILE A 266 1.92 10.40 -20.62
CA ILE A 266 1.76 11.19 -21.85
C ILE A 266 0.55 12.12 -21.77
N ASN A 267 0.70 13.30 -22.38
CA ASN A 267 -0.40 14.22 -22.64
C ASN A 267 -1.46 13.59 -23.56
N GLU A 268 -2.70 13.52 -23.10
CA GLU A 268 -3.84 12.93 -23.80
C GLU A 268 -3.99 13.40 -25.26
N ASN A 269 -3.73 14.68 -25.55
CA ASN A 269 -3.83 15.21 -26.92
C ASN A 269 -2.82 14.56 -27.87
N LYS A 270 -1.64 14.14 -27.37
CA LYS A 270 -0.67 13.40 -28.18
C LYS A 270 -1.16 11.98 -28.47
N LEU A 271 -1.83 11.33 -27.51
CA LEU A 271 -2.40 9.99 -27.70
C LEU A 271 -3.54 10.01 -28.73
N PHE A 272 -4.47 10.96 -28.63
CA PHE A 272 -5.55 11.12 -29.60
C PHE A 272 -5.01 11.37 -31.02
N ASN A 273 -3.96 12.18 -31.15
CA ASN A 273 -3.32 12.44 -32.43
C ASN A 273 -2.65 11.19 -33.03
N VAL A 274 -1.99 10.36 -32.22
CA VAL A 274 -1.36 9.10 -32.67
C VAL A 274 -2.41 8.07 -33.08
N ALA A 275 -3.53 7.99 -32.35
CA ALA A 275 -4.65 7.10 -32.68
C ALA A 275 -5.47 7.56 -33.90
N GLY A 276 -5.17 8.72 -34.50
CA GLY A 276 -5.96 9.27 -35.60
C GLY A 276 -7.36 9.76 -35.19
N LEU A 277 -7.65 9.80 -33.90
CA LEU A 277 -8.93 10.24 -33.34
C LEU A 277 -8.95 11.76 -33.25
N ARG A 278 -9.68 12.43 -34.16
CA ARG A 278 -9.85 13.90 -34.09
C ARG A 278 -10.69 14.26 -32.87
N SER A 279 -10.25 15.28 -32.13
CA SER A 279 -10.85 15.86 -30.92
C SER A 279 -12.26 16.46 -31.10
N LYS A 280 -13.22 15.72 -31.67
CA LYS A 280 -14.59 16.17 -31.95
C LYS A 280 -15.68 15.42 -31.18
N GLU A 281 -15.34 14.56 -30.23
CA GLU A 281 -16.33 13.89 -29.36
C GLU A 281 -16.26 14.34 -27.89
N LYS A 282 -15.81 15.58 -27.64
CA LYS A 282 -15.81 16.17 -26.28
C LYS A 282 -17.22 16.45 -25.70
N GLU A 283 -18.30 16.18 -26.43
CA GLU A 283 -19.67 16.51 -25.98
C GLU A 283 -20.56 15.31 -25.61
N LYS A 284 -20.08 14.05 -25.61
CA LYS A 284 -21.00 12.92 -25.31
C LYS A 284 -20.64 11.97 -24.18
N HIS A 285 -19.47 12.03 -23.57
CA HIS A 285 -19.12 11.09 -22.50
C HIS A 285 -18.75 11.81 -21.19
N HIS A 286 -19.76 12.47 -20.61
CA HIS A 286 -19.81 12.79 -19.19
C HIS A 286 -20.84 11.87 -18.49
N VAL A 287 -20.67 10.56 -18.59
CA VAL A 287 -21.24 9.60 -17.64
C VAL A 287 -20.36 8.35 -17.62
N CYS A 288 -19.57 8.20 -16.55
CA CYS A 288 -19.29 6.97 -15.78
C CYS A 288 -18.21 7.30 -14.74
#